data_AF-A0A2V8D9T7-F1
#
_entry.id   AF-A0A2V8D9T7-F1
#
_cell.length_a   1.000
_cell.length_b   1.000
_cell.length_c   1.000
_cell.angle_alpha   90.00
_cell.angle_beta   90.00
_cell.angle_gamma   90.00
#
_symmetry.space_group_name_H-M   'P 1'
#
loop_
_entity.id
_entity.type
_entity.pdbx_description
1 polymer ?
#
loop_
_entity_poly.entity_id
_entity_poly.type
_entity_poly.pdbx_seq_one_letter_code
_entity_poly.pdbx_strand_id
1 'polypeptide(L)'
;MIGTAAGRKLVAIALALIAVATLIPGSSDAANAVVRSWHPALGDYGLADAIANVALFVPLGWTLTVAGVRPRRVVAVVLATTITVEFLQYTIVAGRQASVWDVLANGVGGVIGIGLPHLSSRIMRSPPFALRAAAVYGVAVVVGIAVGVLLQAVPQPRAVRWTNQDSHRPAYMPFAGTINDVRMNGTSVPADAWTEIPAGRVTIDVDLASALPSPRLAEIIQFWLRDGRGWAWVDQLGRDLRVHAVSRSDALRLRGHSLWVRAAMPSAAGEPVTLHLELRRFAHEVVVRSAQHEVRFSQRISPGDGWQLFAP
;
A
#
# COMPACT_ATOMS: atom_id res chain seq x y z
N MET A 1 -27.72 -28.33 -7.08
CA MET A 1 -27.72 -27.21 -8.05
C MET A 1 -28.52 -26.08 -7.44
N ILE A 2 -27.95 -24.88 -7.32
CA ILE A 2 -28.74 -23.71 -6.91
C ILE A 2 -29.77 -23.45 -8.01
N GLY A 3 -31.03 -23.17 -7.66
CA GLY A 3 -32.06 -22.83 -8.65
C GLY A 3 -31.60 -21.67 -9.53
N THR A 4 -31.92 -21.70 -10.82
CA THR A 4 -31.44 -20.72 -11.82
C THR A 4 -31.69 -19.26 -11.40
N ALA A 5 -32.79 -19.00 -10.71
CA ALA A 5 -33.12 -17.68 -10.15
C ALA A 5 -32.14 -17.22 -9.05
N ALA A 6 -31.75 -18.11 -8.13
CA ALA A 6 -30.80 -17.79 -7.07
C ALA A 6 -29.37 -17.65 -7.62
N GLY A 7 -28.99 -18.45 -8.63
CA GLY A 7 -27.71 -18.30 -9.33
C GLY A 7 -27.58 -16.94 -10.02
N ARG A 8 -28.64 -16.49 -10.72
CA ARG A 8 -28.67 -15.15 -11.35
C ARG A 8 -28.53 -14.02 -10.33
N LYS A 9 -29.18 -14.12 -9.18
CA LYS A 9 -29.05 -13.11 -8.10
C LYS A 9 -27.60 -13.00 -7.61
N LEU A 10 -26.93 -14.13 -7.39
CA LEU A 10 -25.53 -14.14 -6.95
C LEU A 10 -24.59 -13.52 -7.99
N VAL A 11 -24.80 -13.82 -9.28
CA VAL A 11 -24.02 -13.20 -10.36
C VAL A 11 -24.24 -11.69 -10.41
N ALA A 12 -25.49 -11.23 -10.28
CA ALA A 12 -25.80 -9.80 -10.26
C ALA A 12 -25.13 -9.09 -9.07
N ILE A 13 -25.15 -9.70 -7.88
CA ILE A 13 -24.46 -9.18 -6.70
C ILE A 13 -22.94 -9.09 -6.94
N ALA A 14 -22.32 -10.14 -7.49
CA ALA A 14 -20.89 -10.14 -7.78
C ALA A 14 -20.50 -9.03 -8.78
N LEU A 15 -21.28 -8.85 -9.84
CA LEU A 15 -21.05 -7.76 -10.82
C LEU A 15 -21.25 -6.38 -10.19
N ALA A 16 -22.25 -6.21 -9.33
CA ALA A 16 -22.48 -4.95 -8.62
C ALA A 16 -21.32 -4.62 -7.68
N LEU A 17 -20.79 -5.61 -6.94
CA LEU A 17 -19.61 -5.43 -6.09
C LEU A 17 -18.37 -5.04 -6.90
N ILE A 18 -18.14 -5.68 -8.06
CA ILE A 18 -17.05 -5.32 -8.97
C ILE A 18 -17.22 -3.87 -9.44
N ALA A 19 -18.40 -3.48 -9.92
CA ALA A 19 -18.67 -2.14 -10.40
C ALA A 19 -18.45 -1.08 -9.31
N VAL A 20 -18.97 -1.32 -8.09
CA VAL A 20 -18.78 -0.43 -6.93
C VAL A 20 -17.30 -0.31 -6.57
N ALA A 21 -16.56 -1.42 -6.50
CA ALA A 21 -15.16 -1.42 -6.11
C ALA A 21 -14.22 -0.78 -7.16
N THR A 22 -14.61 -0.79 -8.43
CA THR A 22 -13.73 -0.36 -9.54
C THR A 22 -14.08 0.99 -10.14
N LEU A 23 -15.35 1.42 -10.07
CA LEU A 23 -15.83 2.64 -10.73
C LEU A 23 -16.06 3.80 -9.75
N ILE A 24 -16.08 3.55 -8.43
CA ILE A 24 -16.17 4.63 -7.44
C ILE A 24 -14.76 5.18 -7.19
N PRO A 25 -14.51 6.48 -7.40
CA PRO A 25 -13.21 7.09 -7.12
C PRO A 25 -12.87 6.98 -5.62
N GLY A 26 -11.67 6.46 -5.29
CA GLY A 26 -11.19 6.45 -3.92
C GLY A 26 -10.68 7.82 -3.49
N SER A 27 -10.86 8.21 -2.23
CA SER A 27 -10.36 9.48 -1.68
C SER A 27 -8.83 9.61 -1.74
N SER A 28 -8.11 8.48 -1.79
CA SER A 28 -6.65 8.40 -1.94
C SER A 28 -6.19 8.47 -3.41
N ASP A 29 -7.09 8.32 -4.39
CA ASP A 29 -6.71 8.36 -5.81
C ASP A 29 -6.33 9.78 -6.25
N ALA A 30 -6.90 10.83 -5.66
CA ALA A 30 -6.54 12.22 -5.98
C ALA A 30 -5.13 12.60 -5.49
N ALA A 31 -4.70 12.07 -4.33
CA ALA A 31 -3.36 12.28 -3.80
C ALA A 31 -2.30 11.41 -4.51
N ASN A 32 -2.68 10.20 -4.94
CA ASN A 32 -1.80 9.26 -5.64
C ASN A 32 -1.75 9.46 -7.16
N ALA A 33 -2.70 10.19 -7.76
CA ALA A 33 -2.74 10.50 -9.20
C ALA A 33 -1.50 11.28 -9.66
N VAL A 34 -0.83 12.01 -8.77
CA VAL A 34 0.33 12.84 -9.09
C VAL A 34 1.63 12.03 -9.12
N VAL A 35 1.71 10.86 -8.47
CA VAL A 35 2.96 10.10 -8.23
C VAL A 35 3.18 8.93 -9.21
N ARG A 36 2.21 8.62 -10.08
CA ARG A 36 2.27 7.43 -10.96
C ARG A 36 3.23 7.63 -12.15
N SER A 37 4.54 7.51 -11.91
CA SER A 37 5.60 7.56 -12.92
C SER A 37 5.49 6.43 -13.95
N TRP A 38 5.73 6.76 -15.22
CA TRP A 38 5.80 5.89 -16.41
C TRP A 38 6.87 4.78 -16.34
N HIS A 39 6.74 3.79 -15.45
CA HIS A 39 7.42 2.49 -15.60
C HIS A 39 6.39 1.37 -15.80
N PRO A 40 6.47 0.55 -16.86
CA PRO A 40 5.24 0.12 -17.58
C PRO A 40 4.56 -1.16 -17.07
N ALA A 41 4.87 -1.67 -15.88
CA ALA A 41 4.33 -2.97 -15.48
C ALA A 41 3.43 -2.93 -14.24
N LEU A 42 3.77 -2.15 -13.22
CA LEU A 42 3.08 -2.18 -11.93
C LEU A 42 3.27 -0.79 -11.33
N GLY A 43 2.22 -0.06 -10.97
CA GLY A 43 2.38 1.22 -10.25
C GLY A 43 3.10 1.05 -8.90
N ASP A 44 3.12 2.11 -8.08
CA ASP A 44 3.81 2.08 -6.77
C ASP A 44 3.39 0.91 -5.87
N TYR A 45 2.16 0.39 -6.04
CA TYR A 45 1.59 -0.73 -5.29
C TYR A 45 1.11 -1.90 -6.15
N GLY A 46 1.69 -2.11 -7.33
CA GLY A 46 1.07 -2.99 -8.33
C GLY A 46 0.87 -4.46 -7.90
N LEU A 47 1.63 -5.01 -6.94
CA LEU A 47 1.37 -6.37 -6.46
C LEU A 47 0.15 -6.40 -5.53
N ALA A 48 0.00 -5.37 -4.69
CA ALA A 48 -1.17 -5.24 -3.84
C ALA A 48 -2.44 -5.07 -4.69
N ASP A 49 -2.37 -4.22 -5.71
CA ASP A 49 -3.47 -3.99 -6.64
C ASP A 49 -3.83 -5.27 -7.42
N ALA A 50 -2.83 -6.01 -7.91
CA ALA A 50 -3.07 -7.29 -8.59
C ALA A 50 -3.75 -8.33 -7.68
N ILE A 51 -3.35 -8.45 -6.42
CA ILE A 51 -3.97 -9.38 -5.46
C ILE A 51 -5.41 -8.96 -5.15
N ALA A 52 -5.67 -7.67 -4.98
CA ALA A 52 -7.03 -7.15 -4.77
C ALA A 52 -7.94 -7.47 -5.97
N ASN A 53 -7.43 -7.26 -7.19
CA ASN A 53 -8.11 -7.58 -8.44
C ASN A 53 -8.44 -9.08 -8.58
N VAL A 54 -7.47 -9.96 -8.30
CA VAL A 54 -7.71 -11.41 -8.23
C VAL A 54 -8.83 -11.73 -7.25
N ALA A 55 -8.74 -11.23 -6.01
CA ALA A 55 -9.72 -11.52 -4.96
C ALA A 55 -11.14 -11.04 -5.33
N LEU A 56 -11.24 -9.87 -5.99
CA LEU A 56 -12.50 -9.27 -6.42
C LEU A 56 -13.22 -10.10 -7.50
N PHE A 57 -12.47 -10.80 -8.37
CA PHE A 57 -13.05 -11.59 -9.46
C PHE A 57 -13.30 -13.08 -9.13
N VAL A 58 -12.73 -13.60 -8.03
CA VAL A 58 -13.02 -14.96 -7.55
C VAL A 58 -14.53 -15.23 -7.37
N PRO A 59 -15.31 -14.35 -6.72
CA PRO A 59 -16.76 -14.52 -6.58
C PRO A 59 -17.51 -14.62 -7.92
N LEU A 60 -17.11 -13.84 -8.94
CA LEU A 60 -17.76 -13.89 -10.26
C LEU A 60 -17.56 -15.26 -10.93
N GLY A 61 -16.32 -15.76 -10.94
CA GLY A 61 -16.02 -17.08 -11.47
C GLY A 61 -16.76 -18.20 -10.73
N TRP A 62 -16.82 -18.10 -9.39
CA TRP A 62 -17.52 -19.05 -8.53
C TRP A 62 -19.03 -19.06 -8.79
N THR A 63 -19.68 -17.89 -8.77
CA THR A 63 -21.13 -17.76 -8.96
C THR A 63 -21.59 -18.25 -10.32
N LEU A 64 -20.87 -17.91 -11.41
CA LEU A 64 -21.19 -18.39 -12.76
C LEU A 64 -21.06 -19.91 -12.86
N THR A 65 -20.03 -20.49 -12.24
CA THR A 65 -19.82 -21.96 -12.24
C THR A 65 -20.93 -22.67 -11.46
N VAL A 66 -21.31 -22.16 -10.29
CA VAL A 66 -22.42 -22.71 -9.49
C VAL A 66 -23.77 -22.54 -10.19
N ALA A 67 -23.93 -21.51 -11.03
CA ALA A 67 -25.10 -21.32 -11.91
C ALA A 67 -25.11 -22.25 -13.13
N GLY A 68 -24.12 -23.13 -13.29
CA GLY A 68 -24.06 -24.13 -14.36
C GLY A 68 -23.46 -23.61 -15.67
N VAL A 69 -22.81 -22.44 -15.65
CA VAL A 69 -22.16 -21.90 -16.85
C VAL A 69 -20.90 -22.72 -17.16
N ARG A 70 -20.73 -23.10 -18.44
CA ARG A 70 -19.55 -23.86 -18.89
C ARG A 70 -18.25 -23.05 -18.66
N PRO A 71 -17.13 -23.66 -18.21
CA PRO A 71 -15.89 -22.93 -17.89
C PRO A 71 -15.40 -21.97 -18.97
N ARG A 72 -15.44 -22.38 -20.25
CA ARG A 72 -15.05 -21.51 -21.38
C ARG A 72 -15.89 -20.23 -21.46
N ARG A 73 -17.19 -20.32 -21.15
CA ARG A 73 -18.09 -19.16 -21.11
C ARG A 73 -17.84 -18.31 -19.86
N VAL A 74 -17.51 -18.92 -18.72
CA VAL A 74 -17.12 -18.18 -17.52
C VAL A 74 -15.90 -17.31 -17.80
N VAL A 75 -14.86 -17.89 -18.41
CA VAL A 75 -13.65 -17.14 -18.82
C VAL A 75 -14.00 -16.00 -19.78
N ALA A 76 -14.84 -16.25 -20.79
CA ALA A 76 -15.26 -15.21 -21.72
C ALA A 76 -16.02 -14.06 -21.04
N VAL A 77 -16.92 -14.37 -20.09
CA VAL A 77 -17.65 -13.35 -19.32
C VAL A 77 -16.71 -12.55 -18.42
N VAL A 78 -15.77 -13.21 -17.74
CA VAL A 78 -14.76 -12.55 -16.90
C VAL A 78 -13.91 -11.59 -17.75
N LEU A 79 -13.42 -12.05 -18.91
CA LEU A 79 -12.64 -11.23 -19.84
C LEU A 79 -13.44 -10.04 -20.38
N ALA A 80 -14.69 -10.27 -20.80
CA ALA A 80 -15.57 -9.19 -21.26
C ALA A 80 -15.83 -8.16 -20.14
N THR A 81 -16.06 -8.63 -18.91
CA THR A 81 -16.30 -7.76 -17.75
C THR A 81 -15.08 -6.92 -17.44
N THR A 82 -13.88 -7.51 -17.38
CA THR A 82 -12.67 -6.73 -17.09
C THR A 82 -12.33 -5.75 -18.20
N ILE A 83 -12.47 -6.10 -19.48
CA ILE A 83 -12.25 -5.16 -20.59
C ILE A 83 -13.23 -3.98 -20.49
N THR A 84 -14.49 -4.27 -20.13
CA THR A 84 -15.51 -3.23 -19.93
C THR A 84 -15.14 -2.32 -18.76
N VAL A 85 -14.71 -2.86 -17.62
CA VAL A 85 -14.28 -2.07 -16.46
C VAL A 85 -13.10 -1.17 -16.80
N GLU A 86 -12.04 -1.72 -17.40
CA GLU A 86 -10.86 -0.95 -17.81
C GLU A 86 -11.21 0.18 -18.78
N PHE A 87 -12.09 -0.10 -19.74
CA PHE A 87 -12.58 0.90 -20.69
C PHE A 87 -13.38 2.02 -19.98
N LEU A 88 -14.25 1.67 -19.04
CA LEU A 88 -15.02 2.64 -18.26
C LEU A 88 -14.11 3.47 -17.35
N GLN A 89 -13.10 2.86 -16.73
CA GLN A 89 -12.13 3.59 -15.92
C GLN A 89 -11.33 4.58 -16.76
N TYR A 90 -10.88 4.17 -17.95
CA TYR A 90 -10.15 5.04 -18.87
C TYR A 90 -11.00 6.23 -19.36
N THR A 91 -12.29 6.01 -19.62
CA THR A 91 -13.16 7.03 -20.24
C THR A 91 -13.90 7.91 -19.24
N ILE A 92 -14.25 7.38 -18.06
CA ILE A 92 -15.14 8.05 -17.10
C ILE A 92 -14.40 8.47 -15.83
N VAL A 93 -13.40 7.69 -15.38
CA VAL A 93 -12.73 7.94 -14.10
C VAL A 93 -11.43 8.71 -14.32
N ALA A 94 -11.52 10.04 -14.19
CA ALA A 94 -10.39 10.94 -14.36
C ALA A 94 -9.18 10.51 -13.50
N GLY A 95 -8.02 10.32 -14.14
CA GLY A 95 -6.77 9.94 -13.47
C GLY A 95 -6.49 8.44 -13.36
N ARG A 96 -7.41 7.56 -13.78
CA ARG A 96 -7.15 6.11 -13.92
C ARG A 96 -6.58 5.80 -15.31
N GLN A 97 -5.60 4.91 -15.37
CA GLN A 97 -5.04 4.38 -16.62
C GLN A 97 -5.44 2.92 -16.75
N ALA A 98 -5.90 2.52 -17.94
CA ALA A 98 -6.19 1.13 -18.22
C ALA A 98 -4.90 0.29 -18.22
N SER A 99 -4.95 -0.92 -17.67
CA SER A 99 -3.79 -1.79 -17.51
C SER A 99 -4.07 -3.22 -17.99
N VAL A 100 -3.17 -3.74 -18.84
CA VAL A 100 -3.22 -5.16 -19.25
C VAL A 100 -3.00 -6.09 -18.06
N TRP A 101 -2.25 -5.65 -17.06
CA TRP A 101 -2.00 -6.45 -15.85
C TRP A 101 -3.26 -6.61 -15.00
N ASP A 102 -4.16 -5.62 -15.01
CA ASP A 102 -5.42 -5.69 -14.28
C ASP A 102 -6.37 -6.68 -14.95
N VAL A 103 -6.42 -6.69 -16.28
CA VAL A 103 -7.13 -7.73 -17.07
C VAL A 103 -6.63 -9.13 -16.74
N LEU A 104 -5.32 -9.33 -16.66
CA LEU A 104 -4.72 -10.62 -16.33
C LEU A 104 -5.03 -11.04 -14.89
N ALA A 105 -4.89 -10.13 -13.91
CA ALA A 105 -5.20 -10.38 -12.50
C ALA A 105 -6.68 -10.78 -12.31
N ASN A 106 -7.60 -10.02 -12.92
CA ASN A 106 -9.03 -10.31 -12.91
C ASN A 106 -9.34 -11.67 -13.55
N GLY A 107 -8.68 -11.98 -14.67
CA GLY A 107 -8.77 -13.28 -15.35
C GLY A 107 -8.34 -14.43 -14.46
N VAL A 108 -7.21 -14.31 -13.76
CA VAL A 108 -6.72 -15.30 -12.78
C VAL A 108 -7.74 -15.50 -11.66
N GLY A 109 -8.30 -14.42 -11.10
CA GLY A 109 -9.36 -14.49 -10.10
C GLY A 109 -10.57 -15.28 -10.59
N GLY A 110 -11.05 -14.99 -11.80
CA GLY A 110 -12.13 -15.73 -12.44
C GLY A 110 -11.84 -17.22 -12.59
N VAL A 111 -10.63 -17.59 -13.02
CA VAL A 111 -10.19 -19.00 -13.17
C VAL A 111 -10.13 -19.71 -11.81
N ILE A 112 -9.61 -19.05 -10.78
CA ILE A 112 -9.62 -19.59 -9.41
C ILE A 112 -11.07 -19.86 -8.97
N GLY A 113 -11.98 -18.91 -9.22
CA GLY A 113 -13.41 -19.05 -8.94
C GLY A 113 -14.06 -20.28 -9.59
N ILE A 114 -13.66 -20.64 -10.82
CA ILE A 114 -14.14 -21.86 -11.52
C ILE A 114 -13.72 -23.15 -10.78
N GLY A 115 -12.52 -23.17 -10.20
CA GLY A 115 -11.99 -24.35 -9.52
C GLY A 115 -12.65 -24.62 -8.16
N LEU A 116 -13.14 -23.59 -7.48
CA LEU A 116 -13.62 -23.67 -6.10
C LEU A 116 -14.79 -24.65 -5.87
N PRO A 117 -15.85 -24.70 -6.70
CA PRO A 117 -16.95 -25.66 -6.49
C PRO A 117 -16.48 -27.12 -6.60
N HIS A 118 -15.55 -27.40 -7.53
CA HIS A 118 -14.98 -28.72 -7.71
C HIS A 118 -14.14 -29.13 -6.50
N LEU A 119 -13.30 -28.21 -6.01
CA LEU A 119 -12.50 -28.44 -4.81
C LEU A 119 -13.38 -28.70 -3.58
N SER A 120 -14.40 -27.86 -3.36
CA SER A 120 -15.36 -28.02 -2.26
C SER A 120 -16.05 -29.38 -2.29
N SER A 121 -16.54 -29.81 -3.46
CA SER A 121 -17.19 -31.12 -3.59
C SER A 121 -16.25 -32.30 -3.31
N ARG A 122 -14.96 -32.19 -3.66
CA ARG A 122 -13.95 -33.22 -3.34
C ARG A 122 -13.66 -33.29 -1.84
N ILE A 123 -13.54 -32.13 -1.18
CA ILE A 123 -13.35 -32.04 0.28
C ILE A 123 -14.52 -32.71 1.01
N MET A 124 -15.76 -32.41 0.61
CA MET A 124 -16.95 -32.96 1.25
C MET A 124 -17.11 -34.48 1.06
N ARG A 125 -16.56 -35.05 -0.02
CA ARG A 125 -16.71 -36.48 -0.36
C ARG A 125 -15.62 -37.39 0.22
N SER A 126 -14.49 -36.83 0.66
CA SER A 126 -13.31 -37.63 1.03
C SER A 126 -12.66 -37.11 2.31
N PRO A 127 -12.87 -37.77 3.47
CA PRO A 127 -12.21 -37.43 4.73
C PRO A 127 -10.67 -37.33 4.66
N PRO A 128 -9.93 -38.25 4.02
CA PRO A 128 -8.47 -38.12 3.93
C PRO A 128 -8.05 -36.93 3.06
N PHE A 129 -8.82 -36.60 2.02
CA PHE A 129 -8.56 -35.39 1.23
C PHE A 129 -8.86 -34.12 2.04
N ALA A 130 -9.94 -34.11 2.82
CA ALA A 130 -10.28 -32.99 3.69
C ALA A 130 -9.19 -32.72 4.73
N LEU A 131 -8.63 -33.75 5.36
CA LEU A 131 -7.53 -33.60 6.32
C LEU A 131 -6.27 -33.03 5.65
N ARG A 132 -5.90 -33.54 4.47
CA ARG A 132 -4.76 -33.02 3.69
C ARG A 132 -4.99 -31.56 3.29
N ALA A 133 -6.19 -31.22 2.81
CA ALA A 133 -6.55 -29.85 2.45
C ALA A 133 -6.49 -28.92 3.67
N ALA A 134 -7.00 -29.35 4.82
CA ALA A 134 -6.92 -28.59 6.07
C ALA A 134 -5.47 -28.40 6.54
N ALA A 135 -4.64 -29.44 6.46
CA ALA A 135 -3.22 -29.34 6.81
C ALA A 135 -2.47 -28.38 5.87
N VAL A 136 -2.68 -28.49 4.55
CA VAL A 136 -2.09 -27.58 3.55
C VAL A 136 -2.56 -26.15 3.80
N TYR A 137 -3.85 -25.94 4.07
CA TYR A 137 -4.40 -24.62 4.40
C TYR A 137 -3.77 -24.07 5.69
N GLY A 138 -3.66 -24.87 6.74
CA GLY A 138 -3.02 -24.47 8.00
C GLY A 138 -1.56 -24.06 7.81
N VAL A 139 -0.78 -24.86 7.07
CA VAL A 139 0.61 -24.50 6.72
C VAL A 139 0.66 -23.22 5.89
N ALA A 140 -0.21 -23.07 4.89
CA ALA A 140 -0.26 -21.87 4.06
C ALA A 140 -0.61 -20.61 4.87
N VAL A 141 -1.53 -20.70 5.83
CA VAL A 141 -1.86 -19.60 6.75
C VAL A 141 -0.66 -19.24 7.62
N VAL A 142 0.00 -20.22 8.24
CA VAL A 142 1.18 -19.96 9.09
C VAL A 142 2.33 -19.33 8.30
N VAL A 143 2.63 -19.88 7.12
CA VAL A 143 3.66 -19.33 6.22
C VAL A 143 3.26 -17.93 5.75
N GLY A 144 2.00 -17.71 5.36
CA GLY A 144 1.49 -16.42 4.93
C GLY A 144 1.61 -15.35 6.03
N ILE A 145 1.26 -15.69 7.27
CA ILE A 145 1.44 -14.81 8.43
C ILE A 145 2.93 -14.50 8.65
N ALA A 146 3.79 -15.52 8.64
CA ALA A 146 5.23 -15.33 8.84
C ALA A 146 5.85 -14.45 7.75
N VAL A 147 5.49 -14.68 6.49
CA VAL A 147 5.91 -13.84 5.35
C VAL A 147 5.37 -12.42 5.51
N GLY A 148 4.09 -12.24 5.84
CA GLY A 148 3.48 -10.93 6.06
C GLY A 148 4.23 -10.11 7.12
N VAL A 149 4.51 -10.71 8.29
CA VAL A 149 5.32 -10.08 9.35
C VAL A 149 6.71 -9.72 8.83
N LEU A 150 7.38 -10.62 8.11
CA LEU A 150 8.71 -10.36 7.57
C LEU A 150 8.72 -9.23 6.54
N LEU A 151 7.67 -9.12 5.72
CA LEU A 151 7.54 -8.06 4.71
C LEU A 151 7.32 -6.70 5.36
N GLN A 152 6.61 -6.64 6.49
CA GLN A 152 6.40 -5.41 7.23
C GLN A 152 7.61 -4.96 8.06
N ALA A 153 8.66 -5.78 8.18
CA ALA A 153 9.83 -5.39 8.96
C ALA A 153 10.56 -4.20 8.33
N VAL A 154 10.76 -3.13 9.12
CA VAL A 154 11.60 -1.99 8.74
C VAL A 154 13.07 -2.40 8.87
N PRO A 155 13.88 -2.33 7.80
CA PRO A 155 15.31 -2.62 7.86
C PRO A 155 16.00 -1.73 8.89
N GLN A 156 16.92 -2.30 9.67
CA GLN A 156 17.73 -1.56 10.63
C GLN A 156 19.03 -1.14 9.96
N PRO A 157 19.21 0.16 9.66
CA PRO A 157 20.38 0.63 8.94
C PRO A 157 21.62 0.57 9.82
N ARG A 158 22.77 0.26 9.22
CA ARG A 158 24.08 0.42 9.88
C ARG A 158 24.65 1.82 9.71
N ALA A 159 24.28 2.48 8.62
CA ALA A 159 24.61 3.85 8.35
C ALA A 159 23.50 4.50 7.54
N VAL A 160 23.24 5.77 7.81
CA VAL A 160 22.22 6.57 7.14
C VAL A 160 22.87 7.86 6.65
N ARG A 161 22.44 8.35 5.50
CA ARG A 161 22.72 9.69 5.01
C ARG A 161 21.39 10.41 4.84
N TRP A 162 21.30 11.67 5.21
CA TRP A 162 20.10 12.47 4.97
C TRP A 162 20.35 13.60 3.97
N THR A 163 19.30 13.94 3.22
CA THR A 163 19.31 15.00 2.20
C THR A 163 17.99 15.77 2.28
N ASN A 164 17.98 17.05 1.91
CA ASN A 164 16.79 17.90 1.93
C ASN A 164 16.23 18.28 0.56
N GLN A 165 16.85 17.86 -0.56
CA GLN A 165 16.49 18.39 -1.90
C GLN A 165 16.67 17.44 -3.10
N ASP A 166 16.77 16.12 -2.92
CA ASP A 166 17.23 15.23 -4.01
C ASP A 166 16.14 14.36 -4.66
N SER A 167 14.87 14.67 -4.42
CA SER A 167 13.80 13.96 -5.12
C SER A 167 13.74 14.41 -6.58
N HIS A 168 14.49 13.71 -7.44
CA HIS A 168 14.29 13.67 -8.90
C HIS A 168 12.91 13.09 -9.28
N ARG A 169 11.94 13.11 -8.35
CA ARG A 169 10.59 12.60 -8.49
C ARG A 169 9.74 13.71 -9.15
N PRO A 170 9.25 13.52 -10.38
CA PRO A 170 8.52 14.56 -11.14
C PRO A 170 7.26 15.10 -10.44
N ALA A 171 6.79 14.39 -9.42
CA ALA A 171 5.57 14.67 -8.67
C ALA A 171 5.77 15.60 -7.46
N TYR A 172 7.01 15.80 -7.01
CA TYR A 172 7.34 16.50 -5.77
C TYR A 172 7.80 17.93 -6.06
N MET A 173 7.52 18.83 -5.12
CA MET A 173 8.11 20.17 -5.10
C MET A 173 9.14 20.28 -3.97
N PRO A 174 10.11 21.20 -4.08
CA PRO A 174 11.00 21.52 -2.97
C PRO A 174 10.20 22.04 -1.78
N PHE A 175 10.53 21.59 -0.57
CA PHE A 175 10.00 22.18 0.65
C PHE A 175 10.53 23.62 0.81
N ALA A 176 9.61 24.58 0.95
CA ALA A 176 9.95 26.01 1.00
C ALA A 176 10.35 26.50 2.40
N GLY A 177 10.31 25.64 3.41
CA GLY A 177 10.79 25.94 4.76
C GLY A 177 12.28 25.66 4.89
N THR A 178 12.81 25.73 6.11
CA THR A 178 14.23 25.47 6.38
C THR A 178 14.40 24.36 7.41
N ILE A 179 15.34 23.45 7.17
CA ILE A 179 15.79 22.49 8.18
C ILE A 179 16.94 23.14 8.94
N ASN A 180 16.79 23.29 10.25
CA ASN A 180 17.76 23.96 11.11
C ASN A 180 18.77 22.95 11.68
N ASP A 181 18.29 21.78 12.12
CA ASP A 181 19.13 20.71 12.67
C ASP A 181 18.48 19.35 12.43
N VAL A 182 19.33 18.34 12.26
CA VAL A 182 18.92 16.93 12.18
C VAL A 182 19.77 16.15 13.16
N ARG A 183 19.15 15.57 14.17
CA ARG A 183 19.83 14.77 15.19
C ARG A 183 19.47 13.32 15.03
N MET A 184 20.46 12.44 15.00
CA MET A 184 20.28 10.99 15.01
C MET A 184 20.80 10.46 16.34
N ASN A 185 19.92 9.79 17.10
CA ASN A 185 20.22 9.31 18.46
C ASN A 185 20.76 10.42 19.39
N GLY A 186 20.23 11.64 19.23
CA GLY A 186 20.62 12.81 20.03
C GLY A 186 21.86 13.57 19.52
N THR A 187 22.56 13.06 18.51
CA THR A 187 23.75 13.71 17.94
C THR A 187 23.41 14.42 16.65
N SER A 188 23.79 15.70 16.49
CA SER A 188 23.61 16.45 15.24
C SER A 188 24.42 15.83 14.11
N VAL A 189 23.79 15.73 12.94
CA VAL A 189 24.32 15.06 11.75
C VAL A 189 24.32 16.04 10.58
N PRO A 190 25.47 16.29 9.93
CA PRO A 190 25.51 17.14 8.75
C PRO A 190 24.78 16.49 7.56
N ALA A 191 24.18 17.33 6.72
CA ALA A 191 23.58 16.91 5.47
C ALA A 191 24.60 16.19 4.58
N ASP A 192 24.14 15.25 3.76
CA ASP A 192 24.93 14.51 2.77
C ASP A 192 26.11 13.66 3.32
N ALA A 193 26.29 13.61 4.64
CA ALA A 193 27.28 12.76 5.29
C ALA A 193 26.70 11.40 5.70
N TRP A 194 27.52 10.36 5.62
CA TRP A 194 27.19 9.06 6.17
C TRP A 194 27.41 9.05 7.69
N THR A 195 26.37 8.71 8.43
CA THR A 195 26.42 8.55 9.89
C THR A 195 26.18 7.11 10.26
N GLU A 196 27.06 6.55 11.08
CA GLU A 196 26.89 5.21 11.61
C GLU A 196 25.79 5.19 12.67
N ILE A 197 24.91 4.19 12.57
CA ILE A 197 23.78 4.02 13.46
C ILE A 197 24.01 2.74 14.28
N PRO A 198 24.06 2.83 15.62
CA PRO A 198 24.11 1.67 16.48
C PRO A 198 22.96 0.72 16.17
N ALA A 199 23.22 -0.59 16.23
CA ALA A 199 22.19 -1.58 15.99
C ALA A 199 21.06 -1.43 17.03
N GLY A 200 19.80 -1.41 16.58
CA GLY A 200 18.64 -1.46 17.47
C GLY A 200 17.57 -0.41 17.17
N ARG A 201 17.50 0.62 18.00
CA ARG A 201 16.51 1.71 17.91
C ARG A 201 17.17 2.91 17.24
N VAL A 202 16.49 3.48 16.25
CA VAL A 202 16.92 4.73 15.61
C VAL A 202 15.95 5.83 15.98
N THR A 203 16.43 6.88 16.64
CA THR A 203 15.67 8.11 16.82
C THR A 203 16.22 9.20 15.91
N ILE A 204 15.33 9.92 15.25
CA ILE A 204 15.65 11.05 14.40
C ILE A 204 14.83 12.23 14.91
N ASP A 205 15.51 13.30 15.27
CA ASP A 205 14.89 14.58 15.58
C ASP A 205 15.21 15.55 14.44
N VAL A 206 14.19 16.18 13.88
CA VAL A 206 14.34 17.20 12.83
C VAL A 206 13.74 18.49 13.36
N ASP A 207 14.59 19.49 13.53
CA ASP A 207 14.17 20.84 13.88
C ASP A 207 14.10 21.67 12.61
N LEU A 208 12.92 22.22 12.31
CA LEU A 208 12.67 22.97 11.08
C LEU A 208 11.84 24.22 11.32
N ALA A 209 11.93 25.18 10.41
CA ALA A 209 10.98 26.26 10.27
C ALA A 209 9.96 25.87 9.20
N SER A 210 8.68 25.92 9.55
CA SER A 210 7.57 25.53 8.68
C SER A 210 7.48 26.39 7.41
N ALA A 211 6.99 25.78 6.34
CA ALA A 211 6.62 26.46 5.10
C ALA A 211 5.13 26.83 5.10
N LEU A 212 4.71 27.65 4.13
CA LEU A 212 3.30 27.76 3.80
C LEU A 212 2.73 26.39 3.36
N PRO A 213 1.42 26.13 3.57
CA PRO A 213 0.78 24.91 3.12
C PRO A 213 1.03 24.64 1.63
N SER A 214 1.63 23.48 1.33
CA SER A 214 2.05 23.13 -0.03
C SER A 214 0.89 22.54 -0.85
N PRO A 215 0.61 23.01 -2.08
CA PRO A 215 -0.50 22.50 -2.89
C PRO A 215 -0.21 21.12 -3.53
N ARG A 216 1.05 20.67 -3.50
CA ARG A 216 1.48 19.32 -3.90
C ARG A 216 2.41 18.77 -2.81
N LEU A 217 2.76 17.48 -2.94
CA LEU A 217 3.72 16.85 -2.04
C LEU A 217 5.06 17.59 -2.09
N ALA A 218 5.47 18.14 -0.94
CA ALA A 218 6.76 18.78 -0.75
C ALA A 218 7.64 17.86 0.09
N GLU A 219 8.79 17.44 -0.44
CA GLU A 219 9.73 16.59 0.31
C GLU A 219 10.49 17.45 1.32
N ILE A 220 10.38 17.13 2.60
CA ILE A 220 11.09 17.84 3.67
C ILE A 220 12.49 17.23 3.81
N ILE A 221 12.55 15.92 4.06
CA ILE A 221 13.80 15.21 4.33
C ILE A 221 13.71 13.76 3.87
N GLN A 222 14.80 13.27 3.29
CA GLN A 222 14.94 11.87 2.90
C GLN A 222 16.20 11.25 3.52
N PHE A 223 16.05 10.04 4.03
CA PHE A 223 17.10 9.22 4.60
C PHE A 223 17.44 8.08 3.64
N TRP A 224 18.73 7.83 3.42
CA TRP A 224 19.26 6.88 2.47
C TRP A 224 20.11 5.81 3.14
N LEU A 225 20.08 4.60 2.59
CA LEU A 225 20.98 3.49 2.90
C LEU A 225 22.21 3.53 1.99
N ARG A 226 23.32 2.93 2.44
CA ARG A 226 24.58 2.85 1.67
C ARG A 226 24.46 2.23 0.27
N ASP A 227 23.45 1.41 0.06
CA ASP A 227 23.15 0.80 -1.25
C ASP A 227 22.36 1.73 -2.20
N GLY A 228 22.15 3.00 -1.81
CA GLY A 228 21.45 4.00 -2.59
C GLY A 228 19.93 3.94 -2.46
N ARG A 229 19.36 3.02 -1.67
CA ARG A 229 17.91 2.96 -1.44
C ARG A 229 17.48 3.98 -0.40
N GLY A 230 16.31 4.59 -0.60
CA GLY A 230 15.63 5.35 0.45
C GLY A 230 15.27 4.41 1.62
N TRP A 231 15.44 4.90 2.84
CA TRP A 231 15.11 4.18 4.07
C TRP A 231 13.88 4.75 4.75
N ALA A 232 13.79 6.07 4.85
CA ALA A 232 12.65 6.79 5.37
C ALA A 232 12.60 8.18 4.74
N TRP A 233 11.43 8.80 4.71
CA TRP A 233 11.31 10.20 4.30
C TRP A 233 10.09 10.85 4.93
N VAL A 234 10.11 12.18 4.92
CA VAL A 234 9.01 13.01 5.43
C VAL A 234 8.62 14.01 4.35
N ASP A 235 7.32 14.11 4.10
CA ASP A 235 6.74 15.03 3.13
C ASP A 235 5.63 15.87 3.76
N GLN A 236 5.31 17.00 3.12
CA GLN A 236 4.16 17.83 3.45
C GLN A 236 3.16 17.87 2.28
N LEU A 237 1.87 17.78 2.57
CA LEU A 237 0.79 18.13 1.64
C LEU A 237 -0.23 19.00 2.37
N GLY A 238 -0.40 20.25 1.93
CA GLY A 238 -1.19 21.23 2.66
C GLY A 238 -0.62 21.42 4.07
N ARG A 239 -1.41 21.10 5.10
CA ARG A 239 -0.99 21.10 6.51
C ARG A 239 -0.70 19.70 7.06
N ASP A 240 -0.84 18.68 6.23
CA ASP A 240 -0.66 17.30 6.63
C ASP A 240 0.81 16.91 6.41
N LEU A 241 1.31 16.09 7.33
CA LEU A 241 2.65 15.52 7.26
C LEU A 241 2.55 14.04 6.89
N ARG A 242 3.29 13.61 5.88
CA ARG A 242 3.46 12.19 5.56
C ARG A 242 4.81 11.72 6.07
N VAL A 243 4.82 10.69 6.89
CA VAL A 243 6.05 9.97 7.27
C VAL A 243 6.00 8.61 6.61
N HIS A 244 7.03 8.27 5.85
CA HIS A 244 7.16 6.95 5.26
C HIS A 244 8.41 6.24 5.76
N ALA A 245 8.26 5.01 6.23
CA ALA A 245 9.36 4.12 6.59
C ALA A 245 9.37 2.91 5.66
N VAL A 246 10.45 2.77 4.90
CA VAL A 246 10.60 1.69 3.92
C VAL A 246 10.69 0.36 4.64
N SER A 247 9.92 -0.60 4.15
CA SER A 247 9.91 -1.99 4.59
C SER A 247 10.33 -2.92 3.45
N ARG A 248 10.34 -4.23 3.71
CA ARG A 248 10.57 -5.21 2.63
C ARG A 248 9.37 -5.30 1.68
N SER A 249 8.20 -4.85 2.09
CA SER A 249 6.99 -4.85 1.26
C SER A 249 7.12 -3.88 0.08
N ASP A 250 7.81 -2.75 0.28
CA ASP A 250 8.07 -1.74 -0.77
C ASP A 250 8.88 -2.31 -1.93
N ALA A 251 9.83 -3.21 -1.66
CA ALA A 251 10.60 -3.91 -2.69
C ALA A 251 9.73 -4.83 -3.56
N LEU A 252 8.63 -5.33 -3.00
CA LEU A 252 7.65 -6.15 -3.72
C LEU A 252 6.49 -5.32 -4.29
N ARG A 253 6.54 -3.99 -4.20
CA ARG A 253 5.42 -3.09 -4.56
C ARG A 253 4.12 -3.47 -3.86
N LEU A 254 4.25 -3.86 -2.59
CA LEU A 254 3.16 -3.90 -1.63
C LEU A 254 3.15 -2.56 -0.89
N ARG A 255 2.10 -2.29 -0.12
CA ARG A 255 2.01 -1.05 0.64
C ARG A 255 3.03 -1.08 1.79
N GLY A 256 3.87 -0.06 1.84
CA GLY A 256 4.81 0.21 2.94
C GLY A 256 4.17 0.96 4.09
N HIS A 257 4.98 1.34 5.08
CA HIS A 257 4.50 2.08 6.25
C HIS A 257 4.43 3.56 5.92
N SER A 258 3.26 4.03 5.50
CA SER A 258 2.99 5.44 5.24
C SER A 258 1.98 5.96 6.25
N LEU A 259 2.40 6.91 7.08
CA LEU A 259 1.56 7.57 8.05
C LEU A 259 1.24 8.98 7.58
N TRP A 260 -0.04 9.36 7.65
CA TRP A 260 -0.48 10.74 7.49
C TRP A 260 -0.89 11.33 8.84
N VAL A 261 -0.19 12.38 9.26
CA VAL A 261 -0.52 13.17 10.44
C VAL A 261 -1.26 14.43 9.96
N ARG A 262 -2.57 14.47 10.19
CA ARG A 262 -3.42 15.57 9.72
C ARG A 262 -3.16 16.85 10.48
N ALA A 263 -3.12 17.97 9.77
CA ALA A 263 -2.92 19.31 10.32
C ALA A 263 -1.70 19.42 11.27
N ALA A 264 -0.66 18.60 11.05
CA ALA A 264 0.54 18.58 11.87
C ALA A 264 1.41 19.83 11.66
N MET A 265 1.32 20.43 10.46
CA MET A 265 2.09 21.62 10.11
C MET A 265 1.29 22.91 10.41
N PRO A 266 2.00 23.96 10.88
CA PRO A 266 1.43 25.30 11.01
C PRO A 266 0.83 25.84 9.71
N SER A 267 -0.09 26.80 9.83
CA SER A 267 -0.65 27.52 8.68
C SER A 267 0.22 28.71 8.24
N ALA A 268 1.04 29.24 9.14
CA ALA A 268 1.98 30.32 8.85
C ALA A 268 3.38 29.76 8.59
N ALA A 269 4.14 30.43 7.73
CA ALA A 269 5.54 30.09 7.50
C ALA A 269 6.45 30.62 8.62
N GLY A 270 7.59 29.97 8.81
CA GLY A 270 8.62 30.38 9.77
C GLY A 270 8.35 29.92 11.21
N GLU A 271 7.21 29.30 11.52
CA GLU A 271 6.96 28.77 12.86
C GLU A 271 7.86 27.55 13.12
N PRO A 272 8.46 27.43 14.32
CA PRO A 272 9.32 26.31 14.68
C PRO A 272 8.50 25.03 14.83
N VAL A 273 9.01 23.96 14.23
CA VAL A 273 8.46 22.61 14.32
C VAL A 273 9.58 21.63 14.63
N THR A 274 9.34 20.75 15.61
CA THR A 274 10.22 19.62 15.91
C THR A 274 9.51 18.32 15.54
N LEU A 275 10.15 17.52 14.69
CA LEU A 275 9.71 16.19 14.32
C LEU A 275 10.57 15.16 15.04
N HIS A 276 9.98 14.34 15.89
CA HIS A 276 10.62 13.17 16.48
C HIS A 276 10.13 11.92 15.78
N LEU A 277 11.04 11.18 15.16
CA LEU A 277 10.77 9.89 14.53
C LEU A 277 11.53 8.81 15.30
N GLU A 278 10.83 7.84 15.81
CA GLU A 278 11.42 6.64 16.38
C GLU A 278 11.08 5.45 15.49
N LEU A 279 12.10 4.86 14.86
CA LEU A 279 11.95 3.72 13.97
C LEU A 279 12.54 2.48 14.62
N ARG A 280 11.68 1.47 14.82
CA ARG A 280 12.04 0.11 15.25
C ARG A 280 11.59 -0.88 14.19
N ARG A 281 12.14 -2.09 14.23
CA ARG A 281 11.84 -3.16 13.26
C ARG A 281 10.34 -3.42 13.07
N PHE A 282 9.56 -3.34 14.15
CA PHE A 282 8.12 -3.62 14.16
C PHE A 282 7.32 -2.55 14.91
N ALA A 283 7.85 -1.34 15.04
CA ALA A 283 7.12 -0.25 15.66
C ALA A 283 7.68 1.08 15.17
N HIS A 284 6.81 2.07 15.03
CA HIS A 284 7.24 3.43 14.75
C HIS A 284 6.43 4.40 15.61
N GLU A 285 7.10 5.46 16.05
CA GLU A 285 6.48 6.59 16.75
C GLU A 285 6.87 7.87 16.02
N VAL A 286 5.89 8.74 15.82
CA VAL A 286 6.04 10.05 15.21
C VAL A 286 5.45 11.06 16.17
N VAL A 287 6.25 12.02 16.60
CA VAL A 287 5.79 13.17 17.39
C VAL A 287 6.10 14.42 16.61
N VAL A 288 5.07 15.22 16.33
CA VAL A 288 5.19 16.53 15.71
C VAL A 288 4.86 17.55 16.78
N ARG A 289 5.82 18.42 17.11
CA ARG A 289 5.63 19.52 18.06
C ARG A 289 5.73 20.84 17.34
N SER A 290 4.76 21.70 17.58
CA SER A 290 4.76 23.11 17.20
C SER A 290 4.54 23.97 18.45
N ALA A 291 4.64 25.30 18.31
CA ALA A 291 4.36 26.22 19.42
C ALA A 291 2.92 26.08 19.99
N GLN A 292 1.97 25.61 19.17
CA GLN A 292 0.55 25.58 19.51
C GLN A 292 0.03 24.18 19.84
N HIS A 293 0.63 23.13 19.27
CA HIS A 293 0.10 21.76 19.36
C HIS A 293 1.23 20.70 19.35
N GLU A 294 1.03 19.61 20.10
CA GLU A 294 1.78 18.35 19.97
C GLU A 294 0.85 17.27 19.42
N VAL A 295 1.24 16.65 18.31
CA VAL A 295 0.55 15.50 17.75
C VAL A 295 1.46 14.29 17.84
N ARG A 296 0.98 13.23 18.50
CA ARG A 296 1.71 11.98 18.68
C ARG A 296 0.97 10.85 18.00
N PHE A 297 1.70 10.06 17.23
CA PHE A 297 1.24 8.81 16.65
C PHE A 297 2.23 7.70 16.99
N SER A 298 1.71 6.56 17.44
CA SER A 298 2.52 5.38 17.69
C SER A 298 1.79 4.16 17.13
N GLN A 299 2.51 3.35 16.36
CA GLN A 299 2.00 2.10 15.82
C GLN A 299 2.98 0.98 16.10
N ARG A 300 2.45 -0.16 16.57
CA ARG A 300 3.17 -1.44 16.63
C ARG A 300 2.63 -2.33 15.52
N ILE A 301 3.55 -2.94 14.79
CA ILE A 301 3.27 -3.88 13.73
C ILE A 301 3.13 -5.26 14.36
N SER A 302 1.96 -5.85 14.19
CA SER A 302 1.61 -7.19 14.63
C SER A 302 1.34 -8.10 13.43
N PRO A 303 1.34 -9.43 13.61
CA PRO A 303 0.88 -10.35 12.58
C PRO A 303 -0.53 -10.04 12.05
N GLY A 304 -1.37 -9.42 12.88
CA GLY A 304 -2.72 -8.99 12.51
C GLY A 304 -2.74 -7.80 11.56
N ASP A 305 -1.65 -7.08 11.39
CA ASP A 305 -1.58 -5.91 10.50
C ASP A 305 -1.22 -6.28 9.06
N GLY A 306 -0.99 -7.56 8.76
CA GLY A 306 -0.59 -8.02 7.42
C GLY A 306 -1.56 -7.61 6.29
N TRP A 307 -2.83 -7.34 6.62
CA TRP A 307 -3.81 -6.85 5.65
C TRP A 307 -3.51 -5.41 5.18
N GLN A 308 -2.79 -4.60 5.96
CA GLN A 308 -2.38 -3.24 5.58
C GLN A 308 -1.46 -3.23 4.36
N LEU A 309 -0.78 -4.35 4.07
CA LEU A 309 0.02 -4.52 2.85
C LEU A 309 -0.82 -4.39 1.57
N PHE A 310 -2.14 -4.58 1.69
CA PHE A 310 -3.08 -4.61 0.57
C PHE A 310 -4.14 -3.48 0.64
N ALA A 311 -4.36 -2.87 1.80
CA ALA A 311 -5.46 -1.93 2.02
C ALA A 311 -5.11 -0.45 1.70
N PRO A 312 -6.03 0.31 1.06
CA PRO A 312 -5.96 1.74 0.76
C PRO A 312 -5.46 2.67 1.85
#